data_AF-A0A364Y8C6-F1
#
_entry.id   AF-A0A364Y8C6-F1
#
_cell.length_a   1.000
_cell.length_b   1.000
_cell.length_c   1.000
_cell.angle_alpha   90.00
_cell.angle_beta   90.00
_cell.angle_gamma   90.00
#
_symmetry.space_group_name_H-M   'P 1'
#
loop_
_entity.id
_entity.type
_entity.pdbx_description
1 polymer ?
#
loop_
_entity_poly.entity_id
_entity_poly.type
_entity_poly.pdbx_seq_one_letter_code
_entity_poly.pdbx_strand_id
1 'polypeptide(L)'
;MVEAEQITPTNASQSIGFVPFLIVNEVVTFTHQQHAYTMKNIFVTALFIAFTCVAAAAQTVYSSTKGEKYHTADCKLSGEASPIKLADAKKNGKNACGVCKPDEWVKAKLNLCEGKTKDGTRCKRMTANKNKKCYQHQSK
;
A
#
# COMPACT_ATOMS: atom_id res chain seq x y z
N MET A 1 38.06 -22.92 -7.01
CA MET A 1 38.14 -22.59 -5.57
C MET A 1 37.64 -21.17 -5.46
N VAL A 2 36.45 -21.01 -4.90
CA VAL A 2 35.69 -19.76 -4.83
C VAL A 2 35.88 -19.25 -3.41
N GLU A 3 36.66 -18.19 -3.25
CA GLU A 3 36.76 -17.46 -1.99
C GLU A 3 35.79 -16.27 -2.01
N ALA A 4 35.00 -16.20 -0.95
CA ALA A 4 33.95 -15.23 -0.72
C ALA A 4 34.54 -13.99 -0.05
N GLU A 5 34.39 -12.82 -0.67
CA GLU A 5 34.60 -11.55 0.01
C GLU A 5 33.31 -11.08 0.68
N GLN A 6 33.38 -11.07 2.02
CA GLN A 6 32.42 -10.47 2.94
C GLN A 6 32.65 -8.95 2.96
N ILE A 7 31.62 -8.14 2.73
CA ILE A 7 31.67 -6.68 2.91
C ILE A 7 30.78 -6.30 4.10
N THR A 8 31.41 -5.85 5.18
CA THR A 8 30.78 -5.29 6.39
C THR A 8 30.77 -3.74 6.37
N PRO A 9 29.89 -3.07 7.12
CA PRO A 9 29.54 -1.66 6.91
C PRO A 9 30.54 -0.66 7.48
N THR A 10 30.75 0.43 6.74
CA THR A 10 31.54 1.61 7.17
C THR A 10 30.71 2.53 8.07
N ASN A 11 31.15 2.66 9.31
CA ASN A 11 30.74 3.69 10.27
C ASN A 11 31.39 5.04 9.90
N ALA A 12 30.57 6.04 9.58
CA ALA A 12 31.03 7.42 9.40
C ALA A 12 30.82 8.20 10.72
N SER A 13 31.91 8.32 11.47
CA SER A 13 32.09 9.27 12.58
C SER A 13 32.10 10.69 12.03
N GLN A 14 31.20 11.55 12.52
CA GLN A 14 31.25 12.99 12.25
C GLN A 14 31.54 13.75 13.54
N SER A 15 32.73 14.35 13.53
CA SER A 15 33.29 15.27 14.51
C SER A 15 32.45 16.54 14.64
N ILE A 16 32.07 16.83 15.88
CA ILE A 16 31.45 18.07 16.33
C ILE A 16 32.47 19.23 16.31
N GLY A 17 32.34 20.08 15.30
CA GLY A 17 33.04 21.36 15.20
C GLY A 17 32.15 22.51 15.66
N PHE A 18 32.58 23.14 16.74
CA PHE A 18 32.33 24.52 17.21
C PHE A 18 31.60 25.44 16.21
N VAL A 19 30.36 25.85 16.54
CA VAL A 19 29.63 26.91 15.83
C VAL A 19 29.54 28.13 16.77
N PRO A 20 29.84 29.35 16.28
CA PRO A 20 30.03 30.52 17.13
C PRO A 20 28.72 31.14 17.65
N PHE A 21 28.89 31.76 18.81
CA PHE A 21 27.99 32.42 19.77
C PHE A 21 27.12 33.58 19.24
N LEU A 22 26.55 33.49 18.02
CA LEU A 22 25.70 34.55 17.44
C LEU A 22 24.32 34.08 16.97
N ILE A 23 23.87 32.87 17.31
CA ILE A 23 22.53 32.36 17.00
C ILE A 23 21.72 32.19 18.30
N VAL A 24 21.46 33.27 19.02
CA VAL A 24 20.49 33.22 20.14
C VAL A 24 19.43 34.32 20.06
N ASN A 25 19.65 35.38 19.26
CA ASN A 25 18.70 36.48 19.14
C ASN A 25 17.68 36.35 17.98
N GLU A 26 17.81 35.38 17.07
CA GLU A 26 16.81 35.15 16.01
C GLU A 26 15.80 34.03 16.31
N VAL A 27 16.02 33.23 17.36
CA VAL A 27 15.10 32.12 17.72
C VAL A 27 13.88 32.64 18.50
N VAL A 28 14.00 33.77 19.20
CA VAL A 28 12.95 34.29 20.11
C VAL A 28 11.80 35.00 19.37
N THR A 29 12.03 35.52 18.16
CA THR A 29 10.95 36.14 17.38
C THR A 29 10.17 35.14 16.53
N PHE A 30 10.75 33.98 16.21
CA PHE A 30 10.01 32.90 15.51
C PHE A 30 8.95 32.24 16.41
N THR A 31 9.18 32.24 17.73
CA THR A 31 8.20 31.72 18.70
C THR A 31 7.06 32.69 18.99
N HIS A 32 7.18 33.99 18.69
CA HIS A 32 6.12 34.96 19.00
C HIS A 32 5.08 35.17 17.88
N GLN A 33 5.30 34.60 16.69
CA GLN A 33 4.35 34.65 15.58
C GLN A 33 3.46 33.39 15.47
N GLN A 34 3.68 32.38 16.31
CA GLN A 34 2.88 31.14 16.31
C GLN A 34 1.63 31.22 17.21
N HIS A 35 1.50 32.27 18.05
CA HIS A 35 0.45 32.39 19.06
C HIS A 35 -0.83 33.13 18.60
N ALA A 36 -0.87 33.64 17.37
CA ALA A 36 -2.10 34.23 16.80
C ALA A 36 -2.89 33.25 15.92
N TYR A 37 -2.28 32.13 15.49
CA TYR A 37 -2.95 31.08 14.71
C TYR A 37 -3.69 30.05 15.59
N THR A 38 -3.42 30.05 16.89
CA THR A 38 -3.72 28.94 17.81
C THR A 38 -5.12 28.95 18.43
N MET A 39 -6.02 29.89 18.15
CA MET A 39 -7.37 29.86 18.74
C MET A 39 -8.53 30.02 17.74
N LYS A 40 -8.26 30.55 16.53
CA LYS A 40 -9.28 30.75 15.50
C LYS A 40 -9.22 29.71 14.37
N ASN A 41 -8.07 29.04 14.19
CA ASN A 41 -7.86 28.01 13.18
C ASN A 41 -7.73 26.58 13.75
N ILE A 42 -7.69 26.42 15.08
CA ILE A 42 -7.86 25.10 15.73
C ILE A 42 -9.25 24.54 15.46
N PHE A 43 -10.29 25.38 15.49
CA PHE A 43 -11.65 24.96 15.13
C PHE A 43 -11.75 24.52 13.67
N VAL A 44 -11.10 25.25 12.75
CA VAL A 44 -11.13 24.94 11.31
C VAL A 44 -10.35 23.66 11.00
N THR A 45 -9.21 23.44 11.64
CA THR A 45 -8.41 22.21 11.47
C THR A 45 -9.03 20.99 12.15
N ALA A 46 -9.63 21.14 13.33
CA ALA A 46 -10.39 20.06 13.99
C ALA A 46 -11.64 19.64 13.18
N LEU A 47 -12.33 20.60 12.56
CA LEU A 47 -13.50 20.36 11.71
C LEU A 47 -13.09 19.70 10.37
N PHE A 48 -11.91 20.01 9.85
CA PHE A 48 -11.35 19.35 8.67
C PHE A 48 -10.93 17.90 8.96
N ILE A 49 -10.36 17.61 10.13
CA ILE A 49 -9.99 16.24 10.55
C ILE A 49 -11.25 15.39 10.82
N ALA A 50 -12.28 15.97 11.46
CA ALA A 50 -13.56 15.29 11.70
C ALA A 50 -14.29 14.90 10.40
N PHE A 51 -14.07 15.62 9.30
CA PHE A 51 -14.66 15.32 8.00
C PHE A 51 -13.92 14.23 7.20
N THR A 52 -12.70 13.85 7.62
CA THR A 52 -11.88 12.85 6.90
C THR A 52 -12.03 11.41 7.39
N CYS A 53 -13.00 11.12 8.27
CA CYS A 53 -13.37 9.75 8.66
C CYS A 53 -14.05 9.01 7.49
N VAL A 54 -13.24 8.58 6.52
CA VAL A 54 -13.66 7.74 5.39
C VAL A 54 -14.08 6.36 5.88
N ALA A 55 -15.29 5.94 5.51
CA ALA A 55 -15.79 4.59 5.71
C ALA A 55 -14.95 3.60 4.89
N ALA A 56 -14.18 2.74 5.57
CA ALA A 56 -13.44 1.67 4.93
C ALA A 56 -14.41 0.68 4.27
N ALA A 57 -14.48 0.68 2.93
CA ALA A 57 -15.22 -0.31 2.18
C ALA A 57 -14.53 -1.68 2.33
N ALA A 58 -15.13 -2.57 3.11
CA ALA A 58 -14.68 -3.96 3.21
C ALA A 58 -15.02 -4.72 1.91
N GLN A 59 -14.11 -5.57 1.45
CA GLN A 59 -14.32 -6.38 0.25
C GLN A 59 -15.29 -7.53 0.53
N THR A 60 -16.25 -7.73 -0.38
CA THR A 60 -17.24 -8.81 -0.33
C THR A 60 -16.71 -10.04 -1.05
N VAL A 61 -16.79 -11.20 -0.39
CA VAL A 61 -16.47 -12.53 -0.95
C VAL A 61 -17.65 -13.47 -0.71
N TYR A 62 -17.71 -14.58 -1.43
CA TYR A 62 -18.84 -15.49 -1.36
C TYR A 62 -18.44 -16.77 -0.64
N SER A 63 -19.21 -17.17 0.36
CA SER A 63 -18.95 -18.44 1.06
C SER A 63 -20.24 -19.04 1.59
N SER A 64 -20.38 -20.35 1.46
CA SER A 64 -21.47 -21.11 2.05
C SER A 64 -21.23 -21.34 3.55
N THR A 65 -22.29 -21.54 4.32
CA THR A 65 -22.21 -21.80 5.77
C THR A 65 -21.44 -23.08 6.09
N LYS A 66 -21.61 -24.13 5.27
CA LYS A 66 -20.96 -25.44 5.44
C LYS A 66 -19.58 -25.54 4.77
N GLY A 67 -19.20 -24.58 3.93
CA GLY A 67 -17.98 -24.64 3.14
C GLY A 67 -16.75 -24.17 3.92
N GLU A 68 -15.64 -24.88 3.77
CA GLU A 68 -14.33 -24.50 4.32
C GLU A 68 -13.67 -23.35 3.56
N LYS A 69 -14.16 -23.05 2.34
CA LYS A 69 -13.53 -22.09 1.43
C LYS A 69 -14.44 -20.93 1.08
N TYR A 70 -13.83 -19.80 0.76
CA TYR A 70 -14.50 -18.64 0.18
C TYR A 70 -14.04 -18.41 -1.26
N HIS A 71 -14.92 -17.80 -2.04
CA HIS A 71 -14.92 -17.77 -3.49
C HIS A 71 -15.18 -16.35 -4.01
N THR A 72 -14.92 -16.13 -5.30
CA THR A 72 -15.41 -14.98 -6.06
C THR A 72 -16.86 -15.21 -6.49
N ALA A 73 -17.57 -14.17 -6.93
CA ALA A 73 -18.96 -14.26 -7.37
C ALA A 73 -19.17 -15.31 -8.49
N ASP A 74 -18.23 -15.40 -9.43
CA ASP A 74 -18.36 -16.23 -10.64
C ASP A 74 -17.74 -17.64 -10.51
N CYS A 75 -17.48 -18.10 -9.29
CA CYS A 75 -16.75 -19.34 -9.07
C CYS A 75 -17.67 -20.57 -9.26
N LYS A 76 -17.44 -21.41 -10.28
CA LYS A 76 -18.27 -22.61 -10.56
C LYS A 76 -18.44 -23.58 -9.38
N LEU A 77 -17.49 -23.56 -8.43
CA LEU A 77 -17.47 -24.45 -7.25
C LEU A 77 -18.14 -23.83 -6.01
N SER A 78 -18.65 -22.61 -6.09
CA SER A 78 -19.23 -21.92 -4.92
C SER A 78 -20.60 -22.48 -4.52
N GLY A 79 -21.32 -23.11 -5.46
CA GLY A 79 -22.70 -23.55 -5.24
C GLY A 79 -23.57 -22.40 -4.70
N GLU A 80 -24.39 -22.71 -3.70
CA GLU A 80 -25.21 -21.75 -2.96
C GLU A 80 -24.35 -20.97 -1.95
N ALA A 81 -23.48 -20.08 -2.43
CA ALA A 81 -22.63 -19.24 -1.58
C ALA A 81 -23.26 -17.87 -1.31
N SER A 82 -23.23 -17.43 -0.05
CA SER A 82 -23.75 -16.12 0.34
C SER A 82 -22.62 -15.07 0.41
N PRO A 83 -22.91 -13.80 0.12
CA PRO A 83 -21.94 -12.72 0.25
C PRO A 83 -21.62 -12.46 1.73
N ILE A 84 -20.33 -12.48 2.07
CA ILE A 84 -19.77 -12.16 3.38
C ILE A 84 -18.56 -11.23 3.23
N LYS A 85 -18.17 -10.49 4.27
CA LYS A 85 -16.95 -9.67 4.19
C LYS A 85 -15.72 -10.57 4.27
N LEU A 86 -14.67 -10.22 3.53
CA LEU A 86 -13.40 -10.96 3.53
C LEU A 86 -12.80 -11.09 4.94
N ALA A 87 -12.95 -10.05 5.78
CA ALA A 87 -12.52 -10.07 7.16
C ALA A 87 -13.26 -11.14 7.99
N ASP A 88 -14.57 -11.27 7.78
CA ASP A 88 -15.41 -12.23 8.50
C ASP A 88 -15.13 -13.65 8.01
N ALA A 89 -14.90 -13.84 6.71
CA ALA A 89 -14.46 -15.13 6.16
C ALA A 89 -13.17 -15.64 6.84
N LYS A 90 -12.20 -14.74 7.02
CA LYS A 90 -10.91 -15.05 7.68
C LYS A 90 -11.07 -15.29 9.17
N LYS A 91 -11.90 -14.51 9.88
CA LYS A 91 -12.24 -14.75 11.29
C LYS A 91 -12.91 -16.10 11.50
N ASN A 92 -13.74 -16.53 10.54
CA ASN A 92 -14.40 -17.83 10.56
C ASN A 92 -13.49 -18.99 10.11
N GLY A 93 -12.18 -18.77 9.97
CA GLY A 93 -11.22 -19.82 9.62
C GLY A 93 -11.32 -20.35 8.19
N LYS A 94 -12.01 -19.64 7.30
CA LYS A 94 -12.21 -20.09 5.92
C LYS A 94 -11.01 -19.75 5.05
N ASN A 95 -10.66 -20.67 4.15
CA ASN A 95 -9.52 -20.53 3.26
C ASN A 95 -9.91 -20.04 1.86
N ALA A 96 -8.98 -19.40 1.15
CA ALA A 96 -9.24 -18.97 -0.22
C ALA A 96 -9.43 -20.18 -1.15
N CYS A 97 -10.36 -20.09 -2.09
CA CYS A 97 -10.48 -21.07 -3.15
C CYS A 97 -9.20 -21.13 -3.99
N GLY A 98 -8.59 -22.31 -4.14
CA GLY A 98 -7.37 -22.49 -4.95
C GLY A 98 -7.58 -22.31 -6.46
N VAL A 99 -8.82 -22.41 -6.94
CA VAL A 99 -9.18 -22.15 -8.34
C VAL A 99 -9.40 -20.67 -8.58
N CYS A 100 -10.22 -20.04 -7.72
CA CYS A 100 -10.64 -18.66 -7.91
C CYS A 100 -9.62 -17.65 -7.35
N LYS A 101 -8.67 -18.11 -6.52
CA LYS A 101 -7.55 -17.35 -5.94
C LYS A 101 -7.91 -15.91 -5.53
N PRO A 102 -9.02 -15.70 -4.78
CA PRO A 102 -9.50 -14.36 -4.45
C PRO A 102 -8.47 -13.52 -3.69
N ASP A 103 -7.67 -14.12 -2.81
CA ASP A 103 -6.60 -13.42 -2.07
C ASP A 103 -5.52 -12.83 -2.98
N GLU A 104 -5.19 -13.48 -4.10
CA GLU A 104 -4.19 -12.99 -5.04
C GLU A 104 -4.69 -11.74 -5.74
N TRP A 105 -5.96 -11.70 -6.16
CA TRP A 105 -6.51 -10.54 -6.87
C TRP A 105 -6.79 -9.36 -5.93
N VAL A 106 -7.16 -9.68 -4.69
CA VAL A 106 -7.41 -8.70 -3.63
C VAL A 106 -6.13 -7.97 -3.21
N LYS A 107 -4.98 -8.66 -3.19
CA LYS A 107 -3.70 -8.10 -2.72
C LYS A 107 -2.75 -7.71 -3.84
N ALA A 108 -2.91 -8.26 -5.05
CA ALA A 108 -2.02 -7.96 -6.15
C ALA A 108 -2.21 -6.51 -6.60
N LYS A 109 -1.27 -5.65 -6.20
CA LYS A 109 -1.07 -4.34 -6.83
C LYS A 109 -0.63 -4.58 -8.27
N LEU A 110 -1.60 -4.63 -9.17
CA LEU A 110 -1.36 -4.76 -10.60
C LEU A 110 -0.85 -3.42 -11.13
N ASN A 111 0.24 -3.45 -11.91
CA ASN A 111 0.75 -2.28 -12.59
C ASN A 111 0.40 -2.34 -14.07
N LEU A 112 0.17 -1.17 -14.67
CA LEU A 112 0.00 -1.07 -16.12
C LEU A 112 1.33 -1.40 -16.81
N CYS A 113 1.26 -2.21 -17.86
CA CYS A 113 2.43 -2.57 -18.63
C CYS A 113 3.12 -1.34 -19.26
N GLU A 114 4.44 -1.26 -19.10
CA GLU A 114 5.28 -0.19 -19.68
C GLU A 114 5.80 -0.54 -21.08
N GLY A 115 5.24 -1.56 -21.75
CA GLY A 115 5.59 -1.91 -23.13
C GLY A 115 4.87 -1.05 -24.16
N LYS A 116 5.42 -0.95 -25.37
CA LYS A 116 4.76 -0.36 -26.54
C LYS A 116 4.41 -1.48 -27.53
N THR A 117 3.24 -1.38 -28.17
CA THR A 117 2.87 -2.29 -29.25
C THR A 117 3.68 -1.98 -30.51
N LYS A 118 3.56 -2.85 -31.54
CA LYS A 118 4.19 -2.62 -32.85
C LYS A 118 3.77 -1.29 -33.47
N ASP A 119 2.53 -0.87 -33.23
CA ASP A 119 1.97 0.39 -33.70
C ASP A 119 2.41 1.61 -32.86
N GLY A 120 3.34 1.42 -31.92
CA GLY A 120 3.90 2.49 -31.08
C GLY A 120 3.02 2.93 -29.90
N THR A 121 1.79 2.42 -29.79
CA THR A 121 0.89 2.77 -28.69
C THR A 121 1.25 2.05 -27.39
N ARG A 122 0.91 2.65 -26.24
CA ARG A 122 1.19 2.05 -24.92
C ARG A 122 0.34 0.80 -24.69
N CYS A 123 0.96 -0.26 -24.19
CA CYS A 123 0.26 -1.48 -23.81
C CYS A 123 -0.75 -1.22 -22.68
N LYS A 124 -2.01 -1.58 -22.90
CA LYS A 124 -3.10 -1.41 -21.92
C LYS A 124 -3.23 -2.55 -20.90
N ARG A 125 -2.39 -3.57 -20.99
CA ARG A 125 -2.50 -4.76 -20.12
C ARG A 125 -1.96 -4.48 -18.72
N MET A 126 -2.65 -5.02 -17.72
CA MET A 126 -2.19 -5.03 -16.32
C MET A 126 -1.30 -6.25 -16.05
N THR A 127 -0.32 -6.11 -15.17
CA THR A 127 0.63 -7.18 -14.81
C THR A 127 1.02 -7.09 -13.34
N ALA A 128 1.20 -8.25 -12.71
CA ALA A 128 1.77 -8.38 -11.36
C ALA A 128 3.31 -8.56 -11.39
N ASN A 129 3.93 -8.60 -12.58
CA ASN A 129 5.38 -8.77 -12.71
C ASN A 129 6.11 -7.54 -12.14
N LYS A 130 7.16 -7.78 -11.34
CA LYS A 130 8.04 -6.74 -10.78
C LYS A 130 8.62 -5.82 -11.85
N ASN A 131 8.87 -6.35 -13.05
CA ASN A 131 9.45 -5.60 -14.17
C ASN A 131 8.44 -4.71 -14.90
N LYS A 132 7.16 -4.68 -14.46
CA LYS A 132 6.05 -3.94 -15.09
C LYS A 132 5.89 -4.21 -16.59
N LYS A 133 6.33 -5.39 -17.05
CA LYS A 133 6.10 -5.89 -18.40
C LYS A 133 5.07 -7.02 -18.35
N CYS A 134 4.11 -6.99 -19.27
CA CYS A 134 3.16 -8.09 -19.45
C CYS A 134 3.82 -9.23 -20.20
N TYR A 135 3.13 -10.37 -20.30
CA TYR A 135 3.71 -11.59 -20.88
C TYR A 135 4.24 -11.45 -22.32
N GLN A 136 3.76 -10.45 -23.06
CA GLN A 136 4.22 -10.15 -24.43
C GLN A 136 5.43 -9.21 -24.50
N HIS A 137 5.78 -8.54 -23.41
CA HIS A 137 6.88 -7.56 -23.36
C HIS A 137 7.96 -7.95 -22.34
N GLN A 138 7.97 -9.20 -21.89
CA GLN A 138 9.00 -9.73 -20.99
C GLN A 138 10.28 -9.92 -21.79
N SER A 139 11.42 -9.47 -21.27
CA SER A 139 12.73 -9.95 -21.71
C SER A 139 12.82 -11.44 -21.34
N LYS A 140 13.15 -12.29 -22.32
CA LYS A 140 13.47 -13.69 -22.06
C LYS A 140 14.76 -13.82 -21.26
#